data_AF-E4YYT8-F1
#
_entry.id   AF-E4YYT8-F1
#
_cell.length_a   1.000
_cell.length_b   1.000
_cell.length_c   1.000
_cell.angle_alpha   90.00
_cell.angle_beta   90.00
_cell.angle_gamma   90.00
#
_symmetry.space_group_name_H-M   'P 1'
#
loop_
_entity.id
_entity.type
_entity.pdbx_description
1 polymer ?
#
loop_
_entity_poly.entity_id
_entity_poly.type
_entity_poly.pdbx_seq_one_letter_code
_entity_poly.pdbx_strand_id
1 'polypeptide(L)'
;MLTEFCLLSALTLNSDEREVLRDEINEWVKLFLPKLERESTRSEKCRLIASVERYEFGDDWFASRWQFCKFVGKTLIIFNNERRKLRQFKITSFQKKILRRNPSLENVFHGRSEIKEENGFWKLNDELERKKISEGGEALIILEKFGNFEAATRIHIFDAFLFTTKLGANELKWKTHLISDFEKAEDDNEDDKAVVPIHENVVKNFANVELYQIGDDNEEDCLGWITILEKCDGNIRTQLKNESLDLEERKKIAIELDEGFNYLFEVGILHCDRKLENFLMLGGVTKICDFGLLFETTGRRSYREMGYCRRGNKFRDGSALCKFLKLRIVLLFVFLVSGSPAFSDQNQLTGNIGYSSNYVHFLMCDWKTGWSLLYRPIDETERIKIIEV
;
A
#
# COMPACT_ATOMS: atom_id res chain seq x y z
N MET A 1 -30.63 -6.08 -5.05
CA MET A 1 -29.19 -6.00 -4.81
C MET A 1 -28.37 -5.83 -6.10
N LEU A 2 -28.83 -5.13 -7.15
CA LEU A 2 -28.02 -4.94 -8.39
C LEU A 2 -28.06 -3.52 -8.99
N THR A 3 -28.92 -2.61 -8.49
CA THR A 3 -29.05 -1.25 -9.04
C THR A 3 -28.23 -0.20 -8.29
N GLU A 4 -28.01 -0.34 -6.97
CA GLU A 4 -27.32 0.70 -6.20
C GLU A 4 -25.80 0.73 -6.41
N PHE A 5 -25.18 -0.37 -6.81
CA PHE A 5 -23.74 -0.39 -7.11
C PHE A 5 -23.34 0.47 -8.33
N CYS A 6 -24.29 0.90 -9.15
CA CYS A 6 -24.05 1.92 -10.17
C CYS A 6 -23.61 3.26 -9.56
N LEU A 7 -23.87 3.49 -8.27
CA LEU A 7 -23.46 4.68 -7.53
C LEU A 7 -22.00 4.64 -7.05
N LEU A 8 -21.30 3.49 -7.13
CA LEU A 8 -19.91 3.36 -6.67
C LEU A 8 -18.96 4.37 -7.32
N SER A 9 -19.19 4.71 -8.58
CA SER A 9 -18.35 5.65 -9.33
C SER A 9 -18.70 7.11 -9.10
N ALA A 10 -19.83 7.40 -8.43
CA ALA A 10 -20.28 8.75 -8.18
C ALA A 10 -19.41 9.43 -7.11
N LEU A 11 -18.84 10.58 -7.45
CA LEU A 11 -18.04 11.39 -6.52
C LEU A 11 -18.90 12.15 -5.50
N THR A 12 -20.18 12.35 -5.81
CA THR A 12 -21.13 13.03 -4.92
C THR A 12 -22.38 12.17 -4.80
N LEU A 13 -22.76 11.88 -3.56
CA LEU A 13 -23.96 11.14 -3.18
C LEU A 13 -24.57 11.86 -1.96
N ASN A 14 -25.89 11.83 -1.85
CA ASN A 14 -26.56 12.32 -0.63
C ASN A 14 -26.42 11.30 0.52
N SER A 15 -26.87 11.67 1.73
CA SER A 15 -26.75 10.82 2.92
C SER A 15 -27.38 9.45 2.73
N ASP A 16 -28.60 9.42 2.19
CA ASP A 16 -29.41 8.21 2.07
C ASP A 16 -28.81 7.27 1.02
N GLU A 17 -28.33 7.81 -0.09
CA GLU A 17 -27.61 7.06 -1.13
C GLU A 17 -26.32 6.43 -0.58
N ARG A 18 -25.56 7.17 0.25
CA ARG A 18 -24.34 6.65 0.88
C ARG A 18 -24.66 5.53 1.87
N GLU A 19 -25.72 5.68 2.67
CA GLU A 19 -26.14 4.63 3.62
C GLU A 19 -26.56 3.35 2.90
N VAL A 20 -27.41 3.46 1.89
CA VAL A 20 -27.84 2.30 1.07
C VAL A 20 -26.64 1.61 0.41
N LEU A 21 -25.71 2.37 -0.17
CA LEU A 21 -24.53 1.80 -0.81
C LEU A 21 -23.60 1.11 0.20
N ARG A 22 -23.45 1.66 1.41
CA ARG A 22 -22.67 1.00 2.47
C ARG A 22 -23.33 -0.31 2.91
N ASP A 23 -24.65 -0.35 3.04
CA ASP A 23 -25.37 -1.56 3.42
C ASP A 23 -25.21 -2.68 2.39
N GLU A 24 -25.31 -2.35 1.09
CA GLU A 24 -25.06 -3.30 0.00
C GLU A 24 -23.61 -3.81 0.00
N ILE A 25 -22.61 -2.93 0.21
CA ILE A 25 -21.20 -3.35 0.36
C ILE A 25 -21.04 -4.25 1.60
N ASN A 26 -21.66 -3.91 2.72
CA ASN A 26 -21.55 -4.67 3.96
C ASN A 26 -22.15 -6.08 3.82
N GLU A 27 -23.30 -6.22 3.16
CA GLU A 27 -23.88 -7.53 2.87
C GLU A 27 -23.03 -8.32 1.86
N TRP A 28 -22.44 -7.66 0.85
CA TRP A 28 -21.46 -8.30 -0.02
C TRP A 28 -20.21 -8.79 0.75
N VAL A 29 -19.60 -7.95 1.60
CA VAL A 29 -18.43 -8.30 2.43
C VAL A 29 -18.73 -9.52 3.29
N LYS A 30 -19.89 -9.54 3.94
CA LYS A 30 -20.33 -10.66 4.80
C LYS A 30 -20.41 -11.99 4.05
N LEU A 31 -20.83 -11.98 2.79
CA LEU A 31 -20.87 -13.16 1.93
C LEU A 31 -19.50 -13.48 1.29
N PHE A 32 -18.65 -12.47 1.11
CA PHE A 32 -17.37 -12.57 0.44
C PHE A 32 -16.25 -13.08 1.37
N LEU A 33 -16.14 -12.54 2.59
CA LEU A 33 -15.07 -12.90 3.54
C LEU A 33 -14.95 -14.42 3.79
N PRO A 34 -16.05 -15.20 3.93
CA PRO A 34 -15.94 -16.65 4.12
C PRO A 34 -15.32 -17.41 2.95
N LYS A 35 -15.23 -16.80 1.75
CA LYS A 35 -14.60 -17.41 0.58
C LYS A 35 -13.07 -17.29 0.60
N LEU A 36 -12.52 -16.41 1.44
CA LEU A 36 -11.09 -16.16 1.53
C LEU A 36 -10.43 -17.14 2.50
N GLU A 37 -9.46 -17.90 1.99
CA GLU A 37 -8.63 -18.79 2.79
C GLU A 37 -7.15 -18.59 2.44
N ARG A 38 -6.29 -18.62 3.47
CA ARG A 38 -4.84 -18.49 3.33
C ARG A 38 -4.10 -19.40 4.30
N GLU A 39 -2.88 -19.75 3.92
CA GLU A 39 -1.88 -20.25 4.87
C GLU A 39 -0.91 -19.14 5.27
N SER A 40 -0.29 -19.28 6.45
CA SER A 40 0.75 -18.36 6.92
C SER A 40 1.89 -19.16 7.52
N THR A 41 3.12 -18.76 7.19
CA THR A 41 4.35 -19.33 7.77
C THR A 41 4.83 -18.53 8.99
N ARG A 42 4.24 -17.35 9.23
CA ARG A 42 4.59 -16.51 10.38
C ARG A 42 4.07 -17.11 11.68
N SER A 43 4.78 -16.84 12.77
CA SER A 43 4.40 -17.29 14.13
C SER A 43 3.61 -16.22 14.88
N GLU A 44 3.01 -16.57 16.02
CA GLU A 44 2.39 -15.57 16.90
C GLU A 44 3.38 -14.51 17.38
N LYS A 45 4.66 -14.88 17.54
CA LYS A 45 5.73 -13.91 17.82
C LYS A 45 5.86 -12.89 16.68
N CYS A 46 5.89 -13.35 15.43
CA CYS A 46 5.93 -12.45 14.26
C CYS A 46 4.72 -11.50 14.27
N ARG A 47 3.53 -12.06 14.53
CA ARG A 47 2.27 -11.33 14.60
C ARG A 47 2.28 -10.23 15.67
N LEU A 48 2.77 -10.56 16.87
CA LEU A 48 2.88 -9.62 17.99
C LEU A 48 3.84 -8.48 17.66
N ILE A 49 5.02 -8.78 17.10
CA ILE A 49 6.00 -7.75 16.72
C ILE A 49 5.46 -6.89 15.57
N ALA A 50 4.83 -7.50 14.56
CA ALA A 50 4.21 -6.77 13.44
C ALA A 50 3.09 -5.84 13.89
N SER A 51 2.35 -6.14 14.98
CA SER A 51 1.38 -5.20 15.55
C SER A 51 2.01 -3.91 16.07
N VAL A 52 3.29 -3.93 16.44
CA VAL A 52 4.03 -2.72 16.86
C VAL A 52 4.36 -1.83 15.65
N GLU A 53 4.53 -2.40 14.46
CA GLU A 53 4.73 -1.63 13.20
C GLU A 53 3.51 -0.77 12.81
N ARG A 54 2.32 -1.22 13.20
CA ARG A 54 1.04 -0.54 12.92
C ARG A 54 0.65 0.44 14.03
N TYR A 55 1.44 0.51 15.10
CA TYR A 55 1.16 1.34 16.26
C TYR A 55 1.47 2.81 15.96
N GLU A 56 0.64 3.71 16.51
CA GLU A 56 0.86 5.15 16.45
C GLU A 56 1.64 5.65 17.67
N PHE A 57 2.91 6.00 17.48
CA PHE A 57 3.80 6.40 18.58
C PHE A 57 3.62 7.86 19.01
N GLY A 58 2.80 8.62 18.28
CA GLY A 58 2.59 10.07 18.43
C GLY A 58 3.74 10.92 17.88
N ASP A 59 4.98 10.45 18.01
CA ASP A 59 6.16 11.11 17.43
C ASP A 59 6.86 10.16 16.45
N ASP A 60 6.96 10.58 15.19
CA ASP A 60 7.31 9.74 14.05
C ASP A 60 8.73 9.17 14.15
N TRP A 61 9.67 9.89 14.78
CA TRP A 61 11.05 9.39 14.91
C TRP A 61 11.17 8.13 15.77
N PHE A 62 10.17 7.82 16.60
CA PHE A 62 10.17 6.54 17.33
C PHE A 62 10.13 5.36 16.35
N ALA A 63 9.44 5.48 15.21
CA ALA A 63 9.35 4.44 14.19
C ALA A 63 10.72 4.04 13.62
N SER A 64 11.61 5.02 13.45
CA SER A 64 12.98 4.77 12.97
C SER A 64 13.93 4.36 14.09
N ARG A 65 13.69 4.72 15.35
CA ARG A 65 14.60 4.37 16.44
C ARG A 65 14.31 3.05 17.15
N TRP A 66 13.07 2.57 17.15
CA TRP A 66 12.75 1.32 17.85
C TRP A 66 13.28 0.08 17.10
N GLN A 67 13.82 -0.84 17.88
CA GLN A 67 14.54 -2.04 17.41
C GLN A 67 14.22 -3.25 18.25
N PHE A 68 13.90 -3.04 19.53
CA PHE A 68 13.33 -4.05 20.39
C PHE A 68 12.05 -3.55 21.04
N CYS A 69 11.16 -4.47 21.39
CA CYS A 69 10.02 -4.21 22.23
C CYS A 69 9.91 -5.26 23.35
N LYS A 70 9.20 -4.89 24.41
CA LYS A 70 8.88 -5.77 25.55
C LYS A 70 7.47 -5.48 26.01
N PHE A 71 6.70 -6.53 26.27
CA PHE A 71 5.36 -6.44 26.82
C PHE A 71 5.40 -6.81 28.30
N VAL A 72 4.94 -5.92 29.17
CA VAL A 72 4.96 -6.09 30.63
C VAL A 72 3.58 -5.70 31.17
N GLY A 73 2.78 -6.70 31.57
CA GLY A 73 1.41 -6.48 32.02
C GLY A 73 0.56 -5.82 30.94
N LYS A 74 0.15 -4.57 31.17
CA LYS A 74 -0.66 -3.77 30.22
C LYS A 74 0.14 -2.77 29.39
N THR A 75 1.46 -2.90 29.38
CA THR A 75 2.37 -1.90 28.83
C THR A 75 3.27 -2.50 27.75
N LEU A 76 3.36 -1.81 26.61
CA LEU A 76 4.36 -2.00 25.57
C LEU A 76 5.51 -1.03 25.85
N ILE A 77 6.74 -1.52 25.88
CA ILE A 77 7.95 -0.71 26.01
C ILE A 77 8.80 -0.92 24.77
N ILE A 78 9.21 0.17 24.13
CA ILE A 78 10.11 0.13 22.96
C ILE A 78 11.52 0.58 23.34
N PHE A 79 12.52 0.03 22.66
CA PHE A 79 13.93 0.25 22.93
C PHE A 79 14.71 0.45 21.63
N ASN A 80 15.82 1.19 21.71
CA ASN A 80 16.74 1.38 20.60
C ASN A 80 17.71 0.19 20.43
N ASN A 81 18.64 0.29 19.48
CA ASN A 81 19.66 -0.75 19.22
C ASN A 81 20.54 -1.09 20.44
N GLU A 82 20.75 -0.15 21.35
CA GLU A 82 21.52 -0.34 22.58
C GLU A 82 20.64 -0.83 23.74
N ARG A 83 19.39 -1.22 23.46
CA ARG A 83 18.38 -1.61 24.45
C ARG A 83 18.09 -0.53 25.50
N ARG A 84 18.36 0.74 25.19
CA ARG A 84 17.90 1.85 26.03
C ARG A 84 16.42 2.08 25.77
N LYS A 85 15.66 2.24 26.86
CA LYS A 85 14.21 2.52 26.81
C LYS A 85 13.98 3.83 26.06
N LEU A 86 13.13 3.79 25.04
CA LEU A 86 12.72 4.97 24.28
C LEU A 86 11.41 5.53 24.85
N ARG A 87 10.36 4.70 24.89
CA ARG A 87 9.02 5.10 25.33
C ARG A 87 8.21 3.89 25.78
N GLN A 88 7.11 4.17 26.48
CA GLN A 88 6.14 3.18 26.92
C GLN A 88 4.73 3.58 26.45
N PHE A 89 3.92 2.58 26.15
CA PHE A 89 2.59 2.71 25.59
C PHE A 89 1.65 1.69 26.22
N LYS A 90 0.35 1.92 26.10
CA LYS A 90 -0.66 0.92 26.47
C LYS A 90 -0.75 -0.12 25.36
N ILE A 91 -0.83 -1.40 25.73
CA ILE A 91 -1.03 -2.46 24.72
C ILE A 91 -2.47 -2.42 24.18
N THR A 92 -2.62 -2.69 22.88
CA THR A 92 -3.93 -2.73 22.22
C THR A 92 -4.75 -3.93 22.68
N SER A 93 -6.06 -3.92 22.44
CA SER A 93 -6.92 -5.09 22.67
C SER A 93 -6.45 -6.32 21.89
N PHE A 94 -5.97 -6.13 20.67
CA PHE A 94 -5.37 -7.16 19.84
C PHE A 94 -4.11 -7.79 20.47
N GLN A 95 -3.16 -6.96 20.92
CA GLN A 95 -1.94 -7.42 21.59
C GLN A 95 -2.23 -8.20 22.87
N LYS A 96 -3.21 -7.76 23.68
CA LYS A 96 -3.67 -8.50 24.87
C LYS A 96 -4.14 -9.90 24.51
N LYS A 97 -4.89 -10.04 23.40
CA LYS A 97 -5.42 -11.34 22.98
C LYS A 97 -4.30 -12.29 22.54
N ILE A 98 -3.28 -11.79 21.84
CA ILE A 98 -2.10 -12.58 21.48
C ILE A 98 -1.35 -13.04 22.74
N LEU A 99 -1.07 -12.12 23.67
CA LEU A 99 -0.35 -12.46 24.91
C LEU A 99 -1.12 -13.43 25.81
N ARG A 100 -2.46 -13.37 25.83
CA ARG A 100 -3.30 -14.36 26.53
C ARG A 100 -3.22 -15.75 25.91
N ARG A 101 -3.18 -15.85 24.57
CA ARG A 101 -3.04 -17.12 23.85
C ARG A 101 -1.64 -17.70 24.03
N ASN A 102 -0.62 -16.85 24.13
CA ASN A 102 0.76 -17.27 24.31
C ASN A 102 1.52 -16.42 25.35
N PRO A 103 1.38 -16.76 26.65
CA PRO A 103 2.01 -16.02 27.74
C PRO A 103 3.55 -16.04 27.72
N SER A 104 4.16 -16.98 26.99
CA SER A 104 5.63 -17.05 26.85
C SER A 104 6.23 -15.85 26.12
N LEU A 105 5.40 -15.08 25.40
CA LEU A 105 5.79 -13.83 24.74
C LEU A 105 5.79 -12.63 25.69
N GLU A 106 5.27 -12.76 26.91
CA GLU A 106 5.29 -11.69 27.90
C GLU A 106 6.64 -11.63 28.62
N ASN A 107 7.05 -10.43 29.04
CA ASN A 107 8.25 -10.19 29.83
C ASN A 107 9.59 -10.61 29.18
N VAL A 108 9.60 -10.85 27.87
CA VAL A 108 10.81 -11.12 27.07
C VAL A 108 11.06 -10.00 26.05
N PHE A 109 12.32 -9.84 25.63
CA PHE A 109 12.67 -8.92 24.54
C PHE A 109 12.33 -9.55 23.20
N HIS A 110 11.68 -8.77 22.34
CA HIS A 110 11.44 -9.12 20.95
C HIS A 110 12.14 -8.12 20.05
N GLY A 111 13.01 -8.60 19.16
CA GLY A 111 13.65 -7.80 18.14
C GLY A 111 12.74 -7.61 16.94
N ARG A 112 12.76 -6.41 16.35
CA ARG A 112 12.06 -6.08 15.11
C ARG A 112 12.43 -7.03 13.96
N SER A 113 13.72 -7.39 13.87
CA SER A 113 14.26 -8.31 12.87
C SER A 113 13.83 -9.77 13.04
N GLU A 114 13.09 -10.10 14.10
CA GLU A 114 12.57 -11.45 14.32
C GLU A 114 11.26 -11.73 13.57
N ILE A 115 10.68 -10.70 12.91
CA ILE A 115 9.61 -10.91 11.93
C ILE A 115 10.20 -11.67 10.75
N LYS A 116 9.68 -12.88 10.50
CA LYS A 116 10.06 -13.69 9.35
C LYS A 116 9.35 -13.22 8.08
N GLU A 117 10.01 -13.43 6.95
CA GLU A 117 9.38 -13.32 5.63
C GLU A 117 8.13 -14.22 5.56
N GLU A 118 7.05 -13.70 4.98
CA GLU A 118 5.82 -14.45 4.80
C GLU A 118 5.91 -15.22 3.48
N ASN A 119 5.70 -16.53 3.55
CA ASN A 119 5.72 -17.42 2.39
C ASN A 119 4.40 -18.20 2.25
N GLY A 120 3.37 -17.78 2.99
CA GLY A 120 2.02 -18.28 2.84
C GLY A 120 1.41 -17.94 1.47
N PHE A 121 0.44 -18.75 1.06
CA PHE A 121 -0.23 -18.63 -0.23
C PHE A 121 -1.75 -18.63 -0.04
N TRP A 122 -2.46 -18.09 -1.04
CA TRP A 122 -3.91 -18.08 -1.04
C TRP A 122 -4.48 -19.44 -1.48
N LYS A 123 -5.52 -19.88 -0.79
CA LYS A 123 -6.30 -21.06 -1.16
C LYS A 123 -7.58 -20.60 -1.84
N LEU A 124 -7.47 -20.30 -3.12
CA LEU A 124 -8.58 -19.82 -3.92
C LEU A 124 -9.41 -21.00 -4.43
N ASN A 125 -10.72 -20.89 -4.30
CA ASN A 125 -11.63 -21.81 -4.97
C ASN A 125 -11.71 -21.50 -6.47
N ASP A 126 -12.33 -22.38 -7.25
CA ASP A 126 -12.43 -22.20 -8.71
C ASP A 126 -13.10 -20.89 -9.13
N GLU A 127 -14.01 -20.34 -8.30
CA GLU A 127 -14.66 -19.05 -8.56
C GLU A 127 -13.65 -17.90 -8.49
N LEU A 128 -12.91 -17.81 -7.38
CA LEU A 128 -11.92 -16.75 -7.15
C LEU A 128 -10.72 -16.89 -8.08
N GLU A 129 -10.32 -18.12 -8.40
CA GLU A 129 -9.20 -18.37 -9.31
C GLU A 129 -9.50 -17.85 -10.72
N ARG A 130 -10.75 -17.99 -11.20
CA ARG A 130 -11.20 -17.41 -12.49
C ARG A 130 -11.28 -15.88 -12.47
N LYS A 131 -11.50 -15.29 -11.30
CA LYS A 131 -11.59 -13.83 -11.12
C LYS A 131 -10.23 -13.19 -10.84
N LYS A 132 -9.19 -13.97 -10.55
CA LYS A 132 -7.87 -13.47 -10.15
C LYS A 132 -7.25 -12.62 -11.25
N ILE A 133 -6.84 -11.41 -10.88
CA ILE A 133 -6.03 -10.50 -11.70
C ILE A 133 -4.56 -10.64 -11.31
N SER A 134 -4.26 -10.63 -10.02
CA SER A 134 -2.89 -10.71 -9.49
C SER A 134 -2.90 -11.27 -8.07
N GLU A 135 -1.82 -11.94 -7.70
CA GLU A 135 -1.62 -12.53 -6.38
C GLU A 135 -0.19 -12.31 -5.90
N GLY A 136 -0.06 -11.87 -4.66
CA GLY A 136 1.19 -11.81 -3.92
C GLY A 136 0.98 -12.29 -2.48
N GLY A 137 2.07 -12.44 -1.74
CA GLY A 137 2.02 -12.98 -0.36
C GLY A 137 1.17 -12.18 0.62
N GLU A 138 1.07 -10.85 0.42
CA GLU A 138 0.29 -9.94 1.29
C GLU A 138 -0.92 -9.31 0.59
N ALA A 139 -1.17 -9.59 -0.69
CA ALA A 139 -2.32 -9.02 -1.40
C ALA A 139 -2.86 -9.95 -2.49
N LEU A 140 -4.18 -9.94 -2.65
CA LEU A 140 -4.89 -10.61 -3.73
C LEU A 140 -5.74 -9.55 -4.46
N ILE A 141 -5.68 -9.55 -5.78
CA ILE A 141 -6.50 -8.67 -6.62
C ILE A 141 -7.38 -9.55 -7.49
N ILE A 142 -8.70 -9.34 -7.41
CA ILE A 142 -9.69 -10.04 -8.21
C ILE A 142 -10.57 -9.06 -8.96
N LEU A 143 -11.12 -9.51 -10.08
CA LEU A 143 -12.19 -8.82 -10.80
C LEU A 143 -13.53 -9.19 -10.15
N GLU A 144 -14.24 -8.19 -9.65
CA GLU A 144 -15.60 -8.36 -9.14
C GLU A 144 -16.61 -7.60 -9.98
N LYS A 145 -17.81 -8.20 -10.07
CA LYS A 145 -18.92 -7.65 -10.83
C LYS A 145 -20.08 -7.35 -9.89
N PHE A 146 -20.30 -6.06 -9.67
CA PHE A 146 -21.35 -5.51 -8.85
C PHE A 146 -22.51 -5.08 -9.77
N GLY A 147 -23.39 -6.02 -10.10
CA GLY A 147 -24.43 -5.76 -11.11
C GLY A 147 -23.84 -5.59 -12.50
N ASN A 148 -24.06 -4.42 -13.10
CA ASN A 148 -23.47 -4.07 -14.39
C ASN A 148 -22.10 -3.38 -14.25
N PHE A 149 -21.67 -3.12 -13.02
CA PHE A 149 -20.42 -2.43 -12.73
C PHE A 149 -19.30 -3.44 -12.48
N GLU A 150 -18.19 -3.31 -13.21
CA GLU A 150 -17.00 -4.13 -13.00
C GLU A 150 -15.91 -3.32 -12.30
N ALA A 151 -15.32 -3.88 -11.25
CA ALA A 151 -14.30 -3.22 -10.44
C ALA A 151 -13.18 -4.20 -10.09
N ALA A 152 -11.96 -3.67 -9.93
CA ALA A 152 -10.88 -4.44 -9.33
C ALA A 152 -11.04 -4.38 -7.80
N THR A 153 -11.03 -5.53 -7.14
CA THR A 153 -11.09 -5.62 -5.68
C THR A 153 -9.75 -6.10 -5.16
N ARG A 154 -9.09 -5.26 -4.36
CA ARG A 154 -7.82 -5.58 -3.70
C ARG A 154 -8.07 -5.98 -2.26
N ILE A 155 -7.72 -7.21 -1.92
CA ILE A 155 -7.65 -7.71 -0.55
C ILE A 155 -6.21 -7.55 -0.09
N HIS A 156 -5.98 -6.77 0.95
CA HIS A 156 -4.65 -6.48 1.48
C HIS A 156 -4.57 -6.92 2.94
N ILE A 157 -3.63 -7.81 3.26
CA ILE A 157 -3.48 -8.33 4.62
C ILE A 157 -2.32 -7.63 5.35
N PHE A 158 -2.58 -7.15 6.56
CA PHE A 158 -1.55 -6.56 7.43
C PHE A 158 -1.21 -7.48 8.60
N ASP A 159 -2.18 -8.30 9.01
CA ASP A 159 -2.02 -9.38 9.96
C ASP A 159 -1.79 -10.70 9.24
N ALA A 160 -0.70 -11.38 9.59
CA ALA A 160 -0.35 -12.64 8.96
C ALA A 160 -1.38 -13.75 9.21
N PHE A 161 -2.22 -13.67 10.25
CA PHE A 161 -3.22 -14.72 10.50
C PHE A 161 -4.57 -14.42 9.84
N LEU A 162 -4.76 -13.25 9.23
CA LEU A 162 -6.00 -12.89 8.58
C LEU A 162 -6.36 -13.91 7.48
N PHE A 163 -7.57 -14.49 7.53
CA PHE A 163 -8.06 -15.56 6.64
C PHE A 163 -7.35 -16.91 6.80
N THR A 164 -6.62 -17.13 7.89
CA THR A 164 -6.13 -18.46 8.27
C THR A 164 -7.13 -19.14 9.20
N THR A 165 -6.93 -20.43 9.47
CA THR A 165 -7.70 -21.18 10.49
C THR A 165 -7.66 -20.57 11.90
N LYS A 166 -6.69 -19.67 12.18
CA LYS A 166 -6.51 -19.00 13.48
C LYS A 166 -7.22 -17.64 13.58
N LEU A 167 -7.67 -17.08 12.46
CA LEU A 167 -8.41 -15.81 12.39
C LEU A 167 -9.22 -15.78 11.07
N GLY A 168 -10.39 -16.40 11.11
CA GLY A 168 -11.34 -16.43 10.00
C GLY A 168 -12.34 -15.26 10.02
N ALA A 169 -13.23 -15.24 9.03
CA ALA A 169 -14.24 -14.19 8.83
C ALA A 169 -15.16 -13.97 10.06
N ASN A 170 -15.45 -15.02 10.82
CA ASN A 170 -16.29 -14.98 12.02
C ASN A 170 -15.67 -14.29 13.23
N GLU A 171 -14.36 -14.01 13.20
CA GLU A 171 -13.66 -13.23 14.23
C GLU A 171 -13.45 -11.76 13.83
N LEU A 172 -14.02 -11.34 12.71
CA LEU A 172 -13.83 -9.99 12.14
C LEU A 172 -15.08 -9.13 12.27
N LYS A 173 -14.85 -7.84 12.48
CA LYS A 173 -15.80 -6.77 12.21
C LYS A 173 -15.16 -5.84 11.18
N TRP A 174 -15.97 -5.02 10.52
CA TRP A 174 -15.46 -4.12 9.48
C TRP A 174 -16.13 -2.75 9.51
N LYS A 175 -15.48 -1.80 8.82
CA LYS A 175 -15.96 -0.44 8.62
C LYS A 175 -15.78 -0.06 7.16
N THR A 176 -16.83 0.47 6.55
CA THR A 176 -16.87 0.77 5.11
C THR A 176 -16.84 2.28 4.89
N HIS A 177 -15.89 2.73 4.09
CA HIS A 177 -15.71 4.12 3.68
C HIS A 177 -15.95 4.25 2.18
N LEU A 178 -16.62 5.31 1.76
CA LEU A 178 -16.92 5.60 0.36
C LEU A 178 -16.13 6.83 -0.08
N ILE A 179 -15.70 6.86 -1.35
CA ILE A 179 -15.02 8.05 -1.88
C ILE A 179 -15.88 9.30 -1.79
N SER A 180 -17.20 9.14 -1.92
CA SER A 180 -18.14 10.24 -1.83
C SER A 180 -18.22 10.86 -0.44
N ASP A 181 -17.64 10.25 0.60
CA ASP A 181 -17.51 10.84 1.94
C ASP A 181 -16.44 11.94 2.01
N PHE A 182 -15.58 12.03 1.00
CA PHE A 182 -14.39 12.86 1.02
C PHE A 182 -14.36 13.82 -0.18
N GLU A 183 -13.78 14.99 0.05
CA GLU A 183 -13.47 15.95 -1.00
C GLU A 183 -12.11 15.66 -1.64
N LYS A 184 -11.77 16.36 -2.71
CA LYS A 184 -10.44 16.28 -3.32
C LYS A 184 -9.42 16.95 -2.40
N ALA A 185 -8.29 16.30 -2.18
CA ALA A 185 -7.14 16.93 -1.51
C ALA A 185 -6.47 17.95 -2.45
N GLU A 186 -6.16 19.13 -1.92
CA GLU A 186 -5.55 20.26 -2.66
C GLU A 186 -4.29 20.84 -1.99
N ASP A 187 -3.91 20.32 -0.82
CA ASP A 187 -2.77 20.82 -0.03
C ASP A 187 -2.14 19.70 0.81
N ASP A 188 -0.97 19.93 1.40
CA ASP A 188 -0.22 18.98 2.23
C ASP A 188 -0.21 19.35 3.72
N ASN A 189 -1.16 20.16 4.18
CA ASN A 189 -1.22 20.59 5.58
C ASN A 189 -1.42 19.40 6.53
N GLU A 190 -0.77 19.47 7.70
CA GLU A 190 -1.01 18.52 8.79
C GLU A 190 -2.37 18.80 9.47
N ASP A 191 -3.41 18.12 8.99
CA ASP A 191 -4.79 18.25 9.48
C ASP A 191 -5.57 16.93 9.39
N ASP A 192 -6.83 16.96 9.83
CA ASP A 192 -7.77 15.83 9.74
C ASP A 192 -8.95 16.15 8.79
N LYS A 193 -8.70 16.94 7.73
CA LYS A 193 -9.74 17.20 6.72
C LYS A 193 -10.20 15.90 6.07
N ALA A 194 -11.50 15.80 5.81
CA ALA A 194 -12.09 14.69 5.06
C ALA A 194 -11.81 14.83 3.55
N VAL A 195 -10.54 14.71 3.17
CA VAL A 195 -10.07 14.82 1.79
C VAL A 195 -9.27 13.60 1.37
N VAL A 196 -9.28 13.25 0.08
CA VAL A 196 -8.48 12.15 -0.47
C VAL A 196 -7.88 12.51 -1.82
N PRO A 197 -6.83 11.79 -2.28
CA PRO A 197 -6.26 12.01 -3.60
C PRO A 197 -7.29 11.72 -4.71
N ILE A 198 -7.63 12.73 -5.51
CA ILE A 198 -8.51 12.61 -6.67
C ILE A 198 -7.87 13.31 -7.86
N HIS A 199 -7.31 12.52 -8.78
CA HIS A 199 -6.62 13.00 -9.98
C HIS A 199 -6.88 12.05 -11.15
N GLU A 200 -6.82 12.54 -12.39
CA GLU A 200 -7.05 11.71 -13.56
C GLU A 200 -5.97 10.62 -13.71
N ASN A 201 -4.71 10.95 -13.38
CA ASN A 201 -3.57 10.03 -13.40
C ASN A 201 -3.35 9.24 -12.10
N VAL A 202 -4.34 9.16 -11.22
CA VAL A 202 -4.29 8.32 -10.01
C VAL A 202 -5.44 7.33 -10.03
N VAL A 203 -5.18 6.08 -9.67
CA VAL A 203 -6.23 5.07 -9.52
C VAL A 203 -7.18 5.47 -8.40
N LYS A 204 -8.47 5.51 -8.74
CA LYS A 204 -9.56 5.83 -7.84
C LYS A 204 -9.95 4.62 -6.99
N ASN A 205 -9.95 4.81 -5.68
CA ASN A 205 -10.54 3.88 -4.72
C ASN A 205 -12.00 4.30 -4.52
N PHE A 206 -12.97 3.54 -5.03
CA PHE A 206 -14.39 3.85 -4.87
C PHE A 206 -14.87 3.63 -3.44
N ALA A 207 -14.39 2.56 -2.82
CA ALA A 207 -14.68 2.22 -1.44
C ALA A 207 -13.50 1.48 -0.82
N ASN A 208 -13.38 1.60 0.50
CA ASN A 208 -12.43 0.82 1.27
C ASN A 208 -13.09 0.27 2.53
N VAL A 209 -12.86 -1.02 2.78
CA VAL A 209 -13.38 -1.74 3.93
C VAL A 209 -12.22 -2.08 4.85
N GLU A 210 -12.20 -1.48 6.02
CA GLU A 210 -11.21 -1.77 7.06
C GLU A 210 -11.64 -2.98 7.89
N LEU A 211 -10.72 -3.92 8.11
CA LEU A 211 -10.99 -5.16 8.84
C LEU A 211 -10.34 -5.11 10.23
N TYR A 212 -11.14 -5.37 11.26
CA TYR A 212 -10.70 -5.39 12.65
C TYR A 212 -11.10 -6.70 13.33
N GLN A 213 -10.42 -7.01 14.42
CA GLN A 213 -10.83 -8.12 15.27
C GLN A 213 -12.06 -7.75 16.11
N ILE A 214 -12.99 -8.68 16.28
CA ILE A 214 -14.10 -8.53 17.24
C ILE A 214 -13.53 -8.28 18.65
N GLY A 215 -14.05 -7.24 19.32
CA GLY A 215 -13.58 -6.74 20.61
C GLY A 215 -12.51 -5.65 20.53
N ASP A 216 -12.11 -5.23 19.32
CA ASP A 216 -11.35 -3.99 19.12
C ASP A 216 -12.28 -2.78 18.99
N ASP A 217 -12.94 -2.41 20.09
CA ASP A 217 -14.03 -1.42 20.10
C ASP A 217 -13.58 -0.02 19.65
N ASN A 218 -12.29 0.30 19.80
CA ASN A 218 -11.74 1.61 19.41
C ASN A 218 -11.03 1.58 18.05
N GLU A 219 -11.14 0.49 17.27
CA GLU A 219 -10.49 0.37 15.96
C GLU A 219 -8.97 0.64 16.07
N GLU A 220 -8.33 0.12 17.13
CA GLU A 220 -6.92 0.40 17.47
C GLU A 220 -5.95 -0.26 16.48
N ASP A 221 -6.30 -1.41 15.90
CA ASP A 221 -5.41 -2.19 15.04
C ASP A 221 -6.14 -2.75 13.79
N CYS A 222 -6.02 -2.02 12.67
CA CYS A 222 -6.54 -2.47 11.38
C CYS A 222 -5.69 -3.65 10.86
N LEU A 223 -6.34 -4.78 10.63
CA LEU A 223 -5.69 -6.06 10.29
C LEU A 223 -5.57 -6.28 8.78
N GLY A 224 -6.33 -5.55 7.99
CA GLY A 224 -6.32 -5.61 6.53
C GLY A 224 -7.40 -4.75 5.93
N TRP A 225 -7.36 -4.66 4.60
CA TRP A 225 -8.31 -3.90 3.81
C TRP A 225 -8.94 -4.75 2.70
N ILE A 226 -10.14 -4.37 2.31
CA ILE A 226 -10.72 -4.71 1.01
C ILE A 226 -11.05 -3.41 0.30
N THR A 227 -10.30 -3.08 -0.75
CA THR A 227 -10.44 -1.84 -1.50
C THR A 227 -11.09 -2.14 -2.85
N ILE A 228 -12.19 -1.45 -3.17
CA ILE A 228 -12.86 -1.51 -4.47
C ILE A 228 -12.30 -0.36 -5.32
N LEU A 229 -11.66 -0.71 -6.44
CA LEU A 229 -10.86 0.15 -7.29
C LEU A 229 -11.47 0.25 -8.69
N GLU A 230 -11.17 1.34 -9.40
CA GLU A 230 -11.41 1.38 -10.84
C GLU A 230 -10.65 0.26 -11.57
N LYS A 231 -11.37 -0.40 -12.49
CA LYS A 231 -10.81 -1.47 -13.32
C LYS A 231 -10.07 -0.83 -14.50
N CYS A 232 -8.76 -1.04 -14.57
CA CYS A 232 -7.92 -0.64 -15.68
C CYS A 232 -7.74 -1.77 -16.71
N ASP A 233 -7.34 -1.42 -17.93
CA ASP A 233 -7.18 -2.34 -19.07
C ASP A 233 -5.92 -3.20 -18.97
N GLY A 234 -4.88 -2.69 -18.28
CA GLY A 234 -3.60 -3.37 -18.08
C GLY A 234 -2.55 -2.45 -17.48
N ASN A 235 -1.32 -2.95 -17.33
CA ASN A 235 -0.18 -2.15 -16.86
C ASN A 235 0.82 -1.85 -18.00
N ILE A 236 1.58 -0.76 -17.84
CA ILE A 236 2.57 -0.29 -18.82
C ILE A 236 3.64 -1.35 -19.10
N ARG A 237 4.06 -2.12 -18.08
CA ARG A 237 5.04 -3.19 -18.26
C ARG A 237 4.58 -4.23 -19.28
N THR A 238 3.32 -4.64 -19.26
CA THR A 238 2.76 -5.60 -20.22
C THR A 238 2.62 -4.97 -21.61
N GLN A 239 2.21 -3.70 -21.70
CA GLN A 239 2.10 -3.00 -22.99
C GLN A 239 3.46 -2.89 -23.69
N LEU A 240 4.50 -2.47 -22.98
CA LEU A 240 5.87 -2.40 -23.53
C LEU A 240 6.38 -3.77 -23.99
N LYS A 241 6.12 -4.85 -23.23
CA LYS A 241 6.50 -6.21 -23.63
C LYS A 241 5.81 -6.69 -24.90
N ASN A 242 4.60 -6.20 -25.16
CA ASN A 242 3.83 -6.54 -26.35
C ASN A 242 4.17 -5.62 -27.53
N GLU A 243 5.15 -4.71 -27.37
CA GLU A 243 5.54 -3.71 -28.37
C GLU A 243 4.35 -2.87 -28.87
N SER A 244 3.36 -2.65 -28.01
CA SER A 244 2.11 -1.97 -28.37
C SER A 244 2.17 -0.46 -28.21
N LEU A 245 3.28 0.08 -27.70
CA LEU A 245 3.46 1.52 -27.43
C LEU A 245 4.55 2.12 -28.31
N ASP A 246 4.18 3.10 -29.13
CA ASP A 246 5.12 3.90 -29.89
C ASP A 246 5.81 4.99 -29.04
N LEU A 247 6.72 5.75 -29.65
CA LEU A 247 7.49 6.77 -28.92
C LEU A 247 6.61 7.92 -28.42
N GLU A 248 5.63 8.37 -29.20
CA GLU A 248 4.78 9.50 -28.84
C GLU A 248 3.80 9.11 -27.72
N GLU A 249 3.29 7.88 -27.74
CA GLU A 249 2.51 7.31 -26.65
C GLU A 249 3.34 7.22 -25.35
N ARG A 250 4.60 6.81 -25.44
CA ARG A 250 5.51 6.77 -24.28
C ARG A 250 5.81 8.16 -23.72
N LYS A 251 5.96 9.18 -24.58
CA LYS A 251 6.09 10.58 -24.14
C LYS A 251 4.84 11.05 -23.41
N LYS A 252 3.66 10.76 -23.96
CA LYS A 252 2.38 11.07 -23.29
C LYS A 252 2.28 10.42 -21.92
N ILE A 253 2.62 9.12 -21.82
CA ILE A 253 2.67 8.39 -20.55
C ILE A 253 3.62 9.06 -19.55
N ALA A 254 4.81 9.50 -20.00
CA ALA A 254 5.78 10.17 -19.12
C ALA A 254 5.23 11.48 -18.53
N ILE A 255 4.57 12.29 -19.36
CA ILE A 255 3.94 13.55 -18.95
C ILE A 255 2.82 13.30 -17.94
N GLU A 256 1.89 12.37 -18.25
CA GLU A 256 0.78 11.99 -17.38
C GLU A 256 1.25 11.45 -16.01
N LEU A 257 2.35 10.70 -16.00
CA LEU A 257 2.96 10.22 -14.75
C LEU A 257 3.56 11.37 -13.94
N ASP A 258 4.23 12.32 -14.59
CA ASP A 258 4.79 13.49 -13.91
C ASP A 258 3.69 14.34 -13.27
N GLU A 259 2.61 14.63 -14.01
CA GLU A 259 1.42 15.32 -13.50
C GLU A 259 0.82 14.59 -12.29
N GLY A 260 0.64 13.27 -12.39
CA GLY A 260 0.15 12.45 -11.27
C GLY A 260 1.06 12.46 -10.04
N PHE A 261 2.38 12.37 -10.23
CA PHE A 261 3.33 12.40 -9.11
C PHE A 261 3.47 13.79 -8.49
N ASN A 262 3.42 14.86 -9.30
CA ASN A 262 3.41 16.23 -8.81
C ASN A 262 2.17 16.47 -7.95
N TYR A 263 0.99 16.06 -8.42
CA TYR A 263 -0.23 16.13 -7.63
C TYR A 263 -0.11 15.35 -6.32
N LEU A 264 0.36 14.09 -6.36
CA LEU A 264 0.52 13.30 -5.14
C LEU A 264 1.48 13.98 -4.14
N PHE A 265 2.56 14.57 -4.63
CA PHE A 265 3.50 15.32 -3.80
C PHE A 265 2.86 16.56 -3.17
N GLU A 266 2.09 17.33 -3.94
CA GLU A 266 1.36 18.52 -3.46
C GLU A 266 0.32 18.22 -2.38
N VAL A 267 -0.21 16.99 -2.34
CA VAL A 267 -1.15 16.54 -1.29
C VAL A 267 -0.49 15.73 -0.17
N GLY A 268 0.85 15.75 -0.11
CA GLY A 268 1.66 15.15 0.95
C GLY A 268 1.86 13.64 0.84
N ILE A 269 1.75 13.07 -0.37
CA ILE A 269 2.01 11.65 -0.65
C ILE A 269 3.21 11.50 -1.57
N LEU A 270 4.26 10.87 -1.05
CA LEU A 270 5.42 10.48 -1.83
C LEU A 270 5.37 8.98 -2.13
N HIS A 271 5.05 8.64 -3.37
CA HIS A 271 5.00 7.25 -3.83
C HIS A 271 6.41 6.66 -3.96
N CYS A 272 6.70 5.59 -3.20
CA CYS A 272 8.04 5.01 -3.08
C CYS A 272 8.26 3.76 -3.95
N ASP A 273 7.23 3.24 -4.62
CA ASP A 273 7.32 2.05 -5.50
C ASP A 273 7.02 2.41 -6.97
N ARG A 274 7.84 3.29 -7.55
CA ARG A 274 7.65 3.83 -8.92
C ARG A 274 8.15 2.86 -10.00
N LYS A 275 7.39 1.79 -10.25
CA LYS A 275 7.69 0.75 -11.26
C LYS A 275 6.58 0.65 -12.30
N LEU A 276 6.92 0.17 -13.51
CA LEU A 276 6.00 0.09 -14.64
C LEU A 276 4.79 -0.84 -14.41
N GLU A 277 4.88 -1.77 -13.46
CA GLU A 277 3.75 -2.60 -13.00
C GLU A 277 2.69 -1.81 -12.24
N ASN A 278 3.10 -0.72 -11.59
CA ASN A 278 2.23 0.14 -10.78
C ASN A 278 1.66 1.30 -11.60
N PHE A 279 1.89 1.32 -12.92
CA PHE A 279 1.31 2.29 -13.85
C PHE A 279 0.31 1.54 -14.72
N LEU A 280 -0.96 1.90 -14.60
CA LEU A 280 -2.08 1.25 -15.29
C LEU A 280 -2.60 2.13 -16.42
N MET A 281 -3.26 1.52 -17.40
CA MET A 281 -3.93 2.21 -18.51
C MET A 281 -5.45 2.08 -18.37
N LEU A 282 -6.15 3.18 -18.55
CA LEU A 282 -7.61 3.20 -18.66
C LEU A 282 -8.02 4.15 -19.78
N GLY A 283 -8.57 3.61 -20.86
CA GLY A 283 -9.11 4.44 -21.95
C GLY A 283 -8.10 5.43 -22.56
N GLY A 284 -6.82 5.05 -22.61
CA GLY A 284 -5.74 5.91 -23.12
C GLY A 284 -5.15 6.90 -22.12
N VAL A 285 -5.56 6.85 -20.84
CA VAL A 285 -4.99 7.65 -19.74
C VAL A 285 -4.18 6.74 -18.81
N THR A 286 -2.98 7.19 -18.45
CA THR A 286 -2.09 6.51 -17.50
C THR A 286 -2.47 6.85 -16.07
N LYS A 287 -2.51 5.84 -15.20
CA LYS A 287 -2.89 5.96 -13.79
C LYS A 287 -1.88 5.30 -12.85
N ILE A 288 -1.45 6.03 -11.82
CA ILE A 288 -0.60 5.55 -10.75
C ILE A 288 -1.42 4.71 -9.77
N CYS A 289 -0.94 3.53 -9.44
CA CYS A 289 -1.58 2.61 -8.51
C CYS A 289 -0.58 2.05 -7.48
N ASP A 290 -1.11 1.23 -6.57
CA ASP A 290 -0.37 0.54 -5.51
C ASP A 290 0.38 1.43 -4.50
N PHE A 291 -0.41 2.06 -3.64
CA PHE A 291 0.04 2.83 -2.49
C PHE A 291 0.54 1.96 -1.31
N GLY A 292 0.93 0.72 -1.57
CA GLY A 292 1.41 -0.22 -0.55
C GLY A 292 2.71 0.19 0.13
N LEU A 293 3.49 1.06 -0.52
CA LEU A 293 4.77 1.60 -0.05
C LEU A 293 4.90 3.08 -0.43
N LEU A 294 4.76 3.95 0.55
CA LEU A 294 4.82 5.41 0.39
C LEU A 294 5.33 6.08 1.66
N PHE A 295 5.58 7.38 1.54
CA PHE A 295 5.78 8.29 2.65
C PHE A 295 4.65 9.35 2.65
N GLU A 296 4.06 9.60 3.81
CA GLU A 296 2.88 10.44 4.00
C GLU A 296 3.18 11.52 5.05
N THR A 297 3.02 12.80 4.70
CA THR A 297 3.44 13.93 5.54
C THR A 297 2.30 14.58 6.34
N THR A 298 1.07 14.51 5.84
CA THR A 298 -0.10 15.23 6.36
C THR A 298 -0.67 14.62 7.64
N GLY A 299 -0.53 13.30 7.81
CA GLY A 299 -1.15 12.58 8.91
C GLY A 299 -2.64 12.36 8.81
N ARG A 300 -3.27 12.74 7.70
CA ARG A 300 -4.72 12.69 7.52
C ARG A 300 -5.28 11.30 7.73
N ARG A 301 -6.33 11.22 8.55
CA ARG A 301 -7.07 9.98 8.76
C ARG A 301 -7.76 9.46 7.50
N SER A 302 -8.31 10.36 6.68
CA SER A 302 -9.03 10.04 5.44
C SER A 302 -8.18 9.24 4.44
N TYR A 303 -6.88 9.52 4.34
CA TYR A 303 -5.97 8.74 3.47
C TYR A 303 -5.89 7.28 3.92
N ARG A 304 -5.98 7.03 5.23
CA ARG A 304 -6.00 5.66 5.77
C ARG A 304 -7.35 5.00 5.57
N GLU A 305 -8.42 5.74 5.82
CA GLU A 305 -9.78 5.26 5.68
C GLU A 305 -10.10 4.84 4.25
N MET A 306 -9.63 5.59 3.25
CA MET A 306 -9.84 5.26 1.83
C MET A 306 -8.77 4.36 1.21
N GLY A 307 -7.86 3.79 2.00
CA GLY A 307 -6.91 2.80 1.51
C GLY A 307 -5.73 3.36 0.70
N TYR A 308 -5.43 4.65 0.86
CA TYR A 308 -4.25 5.29 0.26
C TYR A 308 -3.02 5.18 1.16
N CYS A 309 -3.11 5.30 2.49
CA CYS A 309 -1.95 5.17 3.39
C CYS A 309 -2.23 4.21 4.54
N ARG A 310 -1.32 3.28 4.82
CA ARG A 310 -1.51 2.37 5.96
C ARG A 310 -1.31 3.10 7.30
N ARG A 311 -1.90 2.55 8.36
CA ARG A 311 -1.66 3.01 9.73
C ARG A 311 -0.23 2.68 10.19
N GLY A 312 0.30 3.55 11.06
CA GLY A 312 1.57 3.37 11.76
C GLY A 312 2.62 4.39 11.34
N ASN A 313 3.37 4.93 12.31
CA ASN A 313 4.35 6.00 12.08
C ASN A 313 5.48 5.60 11.12
N LYS A 314 5.64 4.32 10.76
CA LYS A 314 6.64 3.89 9.77
C LYS A 314 6.43 4.52 8.39
N PHE A 315 5.19 4.88 8.04
CA PHE A 315 4.88 5.55 6.76
C PHE A 315 5.03 7.07 6.84
N ARG A 316 5.30 7.61 8.03
CA ARG A 316 5.48 9.03 8.30
C ARG A 316 6.92 9.41 8.66
N ASP A 317 7.83 8.44 8.69
CA ASP A 317 9.26 8.65 8.91
C ASP A 317 10.06 7.97 7.79
N GLY A 318 10.68 8.77 6.92
CA GLY A 318 11.49 8.26 5.81
C GLY A 318 12.67 7.39 6.27
N SER A 319 13.23 7.65 7.44
CA SER A 319 14.29 6.80 8.02
C SER A 319 13.78 5.44 8.50
N ALA A 320 12.48 5.31 8.80
CA ALA A 320 11.83 4.06 9.15
C ALA A 320 11.57 3.20 7.90
N LEU A 321 11.31 3.83 6.75
CA LEU A 321 11.16 3.18 5.44
C LEU A 321 12.51 2.69 4.89
N CYS A 322 13.58 3.47 5.05
CA CYS A 322 14.84 3.30 4.31
C CYS A 322 16.01 2.70 5.11
N LYS A 323 15.77 1.89 6.16
CA LYS A 323 16.84 1.35 7.04
C LYS A 323 17.92 0.47 6.37
N PHE A 324 17.92 0.31 5.05
CA PHE A 324 18.88 -0.54 4.34
C PHE A 324 20.26 0.10 4.06
N LEU A 325 20.49 1.40 4.27
CA LEU A 325 21.82 1.98 4.01
C LEU A 325 22.33 2.81 5.18
N LYS A 326 23.05 2.12 6.08
CA LYS A 326 23.89 2.74 7.09
C LYS A 326 25.21 3.17 6.44
N LEU A 327 25.18 4.15 5.55
CA LEU A 327 26.37 4.86 5.10
C LEU A 327 26.26 6.34 5.48
N ARG A 328 27.23 6.76 6.30
CA ARG A 328 27.48 8.15 6.67
C ARG A 328 27.70 8.95 5.39
N ILE A 329 27.05 10.12 5.32
CA ILE A 329 27.30 11.29 4.46
C ILE A 329 26.15 11.55 3.46
N VAL A 330 25.56 12.73 3.66
CA VAL A 330 24.63 13.50 2.80
C VAL A 330 23.14 13.11 2.86
N LEU A 331 22.38 14.09 3.34
CA LEU A 331 20.94 14.23 3.30
C LEU A 331 20.52 14.42 1.84
N LEU A 332 20.37 13.34 1.07
CA LEU A 332 19.76 13.38 -0.24
C LEU A 332 19.04 12.05 -0.51
N PHE A 333 17.70 12.09 -0.48
CA PHE A 333 16.76 11.13 -1.03
C PHE A 333 17.27 9.69 -1.24
N VAL A 334 17.54 8.98 -0.14
CA VAL A 334 17.81 7.53 -0.21
C VAL A 334 16.47 6.81 -0.32
N PHE A 335 16.01 6.56 -1.54
CA PHE A 335 14.98 5.55 -1.79
C PHE A 335 15.64 4.17 -1.86
N LEU A 336 14.90 3.14 -1.49
CA LEU A 336 15.32 1.74 -1.40
C LEU A 336 16.14 1.31 -2.64
N VAL A 337 17.22 0.55 -2.44
CA VAL A 337 18.11 0.08 -3.54
C VAL A 337 17.95 -1.44 -3.70
N SER A 338 17.26 -1.86 -4.76
CA SER A 338 17.16 -3.25 -5.21
C SER A 338 16.64 -3.33 -6.65
N GLY A 339 17.52 -3.46 -7.64
CA GLY A 339 17.34 -4.15 -8.94
C GLY A 339 16.13 -3.87 -9.87
N SER A 340 15.11 -3.12 -9.46
CA SER A 340 13.97 -2.72 -10.27
C SER A 340 14.11 -1.24 -10.69
N PRO A 341 13.33 -0.78 -11.67
CA PRO A 341 13.30 0.63 -12.07
C PRO A 341 13.12 1.63 -10.92
N ALA A 342 12.27 1.28 -9.97
CA ALA A 342 11.95 2.09 -8.79
C ALA A 342 13.14 2.26 -7.83
N PHE A 343 14.16 1.41 -7.95
CA PHE A 343 15.21 1.24 -6.96
C PHE A 343 16.62 1.23 -7.57
N SER A 344 16.74 1.64 -8.84
CA SER A 344 18.02 1.87 -9.51
C SER A 344 18.50 3.29 -9.18
N ASP A 345 19.80 3.51 -9.00
CA ASP A 345 20.36 4.85 -8.83
C ASP A 345 20.54 5.51 -10.22
N GLN A 346 20.32 6.82 -10.33
CA GLN A 346 20.55 7.55 -11.57
C GLN A 346 22.00 7.38 -12.07
N ASN A 347 22.97 7.30 -11.16
CA ASN A 347 24.36 7.02 -11.49
C ASN A 347 24.52 5.65 -12.18
N GLN A 348 23.71 4.66 -11.80
CA GLN A 348 23.73 3.32 -12.43
C GLN A 348 23.12 3.33 -13.84
N LEU A 349 22.16 4.23 -14.11
CA LEU A 349 21.45 4.27 -15.38
C LEU A 349 22.10 5.22 -16.40
N THR A 350 22.55 6.39 -15.95
CA THR A 350 23.03 7.46 -16.84
C THR A 350 24.37 8.06 -16.42
N GLY A 351 25.00 7.58 -15.34
CA GLY A 351 26.23 8.18 -14.82
C GLY A 351 26.02 9.61 -14.28
N ASN A 352 24.84 9.90 -13.73
CA ASN A 352 24.38 11.22 -13.26
C ASN A 352 24.23 12.28 -14.37
N ILE A 353 24.01 11.85 -15.61
CA ILE A 353 23.72 12.74 -16.73
C ILE A 353 22.19 12.85 -16.89
N GLY A 354 21.67 14.08 -16.94
CA GLY A 354 20.23 14.40 -17.03
C GLY A 354 19.56 14.60 -15.67
N TYR A 355 18.28 14.99 -15.67
CA TYR A 355 17.42 15.08 -14.47
C TYR A 355 16.06 14.46 -14.81
N SER A 356 15.96 13.14 -14.82
CA SER A 356 14.69 12.44 -15.07
C SER A 356 14.47 11.35 -14.02
N SER A 357 13.21 11.14 -13.65
CA SER A 357 12.85 10.00 -12.78
C SER A 357 13.26 8.69 -13.44
N ASN A 358 13.79 7.74 -12.66
CA ASN A 358 14.38 6.51 -13.20
C ASN A 358 13.42 5.72 -14.10
N TYR A 359 12.12 5.69 -13.78
CA TYR A 359 11.12 4.98 -14.58
C TYR A 359 11.02 5.48 -16.04
N VAL A 360 11.39 6.74 -16.31
CA VAL A 360 11.40 7.31 -17.67
C VAL A 360 12.39 6.55 -18.56
N HIS A 361 13.55 6.19 -18.03
CA HIS A 361 14.54 5.41 -18.78
C HIS A 361 13.99 4.03 -19.17
N PHE A 362 13.24 3.38 -18.28
CA PHE A 362 12.64 2.08 -18.56
C PHE A 362 11.45 2.14 -19.51
N LEU A 363 10.73 3.26 -19.50
CA LEU A 363 9.66 3.55 -20.45
C LEU A 363 10.21 3.79 -21.86
N MET A 364 11.32 4.52 -21.98
CA MET A 364 11.88 4.92 -23.28
C MET A 364 12.79 3.86 -23.92
N CYS A 365 13.48 3.02 -23.13
CA CYS A 365 14.50 2.09 -23.64
C CYS A 365 14.02 0.63 -23.75
N ASP A 366 12.82 0.43 -24.32
CA ASP A 366 12.26 -0.90 -24.68
C ASP A 366 12.45 -1.97 -23.61
N TRP A 367 12.16 -1.62 -22.35
CA TRP A 367 12.16 -2.59 -21.26
C TRP A 367 13.54 -3.22 -20.95
N LYS A 368 14.65 -2.52 -21.21
CA LYS A 368 15.97 -2.98 -20.73
C LYS A 368 15.93 -3.14 -19.20
N THR A 369 16.19 -4.36 -18.72
CA THR A 369 16.29 -4.62 -17.28
C THR A 369 17.43 -3.79 -16.67
N GLY A 370 17.40 -3.52 -15.37
CA GLY A 370 18.54 -2.85 -14.70
C GLY A 370 19.87 -3.58 -14.94
N TRP A 371 19.83 -4.91 -15.06
CA TRP A 371 20.98 -5.73 -15.47
C TRP A 371 21.43 -5.42 -16.90
N SER A 372 20.49 -5.33 -17.85
CA SER A 372 20.79 -4.97 -19.24
C SER A 372 21.41 -3.59 -19.35
N LEU A 373 20.89 -2.60 -18.61
CA LEU A 373 21.44 -1.24 -18.57
C LEU A 373 22.82 -1.16 -17.93
N LEU A 374 23.11 -2.01 -16.93
CA LEU A 374 24.41 -2.08 -16.28
C LEU A 374 25.54 -2.54 -17.24
N TYR A 375 25.23 -3.47 -18.15
CA TYR A 375 26.22 -4.03 -19.08
C TYR A 375 26.10 -3.48 -20.52
N ARG A 376 24.98 -2.85 -20.85
CA ARG A 376 24.70 -2.17 -22.12
C ARG A 376 23.98 -0.85 -21.82
N PRO A 377 24.72 0.20 -21.44
CA PRO A 377 24.15 1.52 -21.17
C PRO A 377 23.35 2.04 -22.35
N ILE A 378 22.46 2.99 -22.10
CA ILE A 378 21.72 3.68 -23.16
C ILE A 378 22.70 4.35 -24.13
N ASP A 379 22.48 4.15 -25.44
CA ASP A 379 23.31 4.78 -26.46
C ASP A 379 22.93 6.26 -26.70
N GLU A 380 23.70 6.99 -27.50
CA GLU A 380 23.44 8.42 -27.75
C GLU A 380 22.09 8.65 -28.45
N THR A 381 21.62 7.70 -29.27
CA THR A 381 20.33 7.80 -29.95
C THR A 381 19.18 7.64 -28.95
N GLU A 382 19.28 6.65 -28.06
CA GLU A 382 18.34 6.45 -26.96
C GLU A 382 18.35 7.62 -25.97
N ARG A 383 19.53 8.19 -25.70
CA ARG A 383 19.69 9.36 -24.84
C ARG A 383 19.00 10.60 -25.41
N ILE A 384 19.19 10.90 -26.70
CA ILE A 384 18.52 12.04 -27.35
C ILE A 384 17.00 11.91 -27.23
N LYS A 385 16.44 10.70 -27.44
CA LYS A 385 15.01 10.45 -27.29
C LYS A 385 14.49 10.75 -25.87
N ILE A 386 15.30 10.54 -24.84
CA ILE A 386 14.94 10.83 -23.44
C ILE A 386 15.04 12.33 -23.14
N ILE A 387 16.06 13.02 -23.67
CA ILE A 387 16.29 14.47 -23.42
C ILE A 387 15.20 15.33 -24.07
N GLU A 388 14.56 14.84 -25.14
CA GLU A 388 13.45 15.52 -25.81
C GLU A 388 12.10 15.43 -25.08
N VAL A 389 12.05 14.72 -23.94
CA VAL A 389 10.89 14.54 -23.05
C VAL A 389 11.07 15.41 -21.82
#